data_AF-A0A2G9TT94-F1
#
_entry.id   AF-A0A2G9TT94-F1
#
_cell.length_a   1.000
_cell.length_b   1.000
_cell.length_c   1.000
_cell.angle_alpha   90.00
_cell.angle_beta   90.00
_cell.angle_gamma   90.00
#
_symmetry.space_group_name_H-M   'P 1'
#
loop_
_entity.id
_entity.type
_entity.pdbx_description
1 polymer ?
#
loop_
_entity_poly.entity_id
_entity_poly.type
_entity_poly.pdbx_seq_one_letter_code
_entity_poly.pdbx_strand_id
1 'polypeptide(L)'
;DLHRTGWSEFDDEKKLKQVLLAYARFNKAVGYCQGFNVIAALILQVVEYRTDEALKIMIFLIEHVMPEGYFDQSLGALSVDMIVMKDLMLQRLPTTIQHLESLQSSSGGRLLWPTLSVAQ
;
A
#
# COMPACT_ATOMS: atom_id res chain seq x y z
N ASP A 1 11.43 -7.99 0.39
CA ASP A 1 10.92 -6.86 -0.43
C ASP A 1 11.97 -6.12 -1.21
N LEU A 2 13.06 -5.67 -0.59
CA LEU A 2 14.14 -4.92 -1.24
C LEU A 2 14.55 -5.46 -2.62
N HIS A 3 14.94 -6.75 -2.73
CA HIS A 3 15.33 -7.35 -4.01
C HIS A 3 14.21 -7.46 -5.06
N ARG A 4 12.94 -7.38 -4.66
CA ARG A 4 11.78 -7.37 -5.59
C ARG A 4 11.47 -5.98 -6.13
N THR A 5 12.13 -4.94 -5.62
CA THR A 5 11.91 -3.54 -6.03
C THR A 5 12.59 -3.21 -7.37
N GLY A 6 13.41 -4.13 -7.91
CA GLY A 6 14.07 -3.95 -9.20
C GLY A 6 15.31 -3.06 -9.18
N TRP A 7 15.82 -2.71 -8.00
CA TRP A 7 17.03 -1.92 -7.83
C TRP A 7 18.23 -2.85 -7.62
N SER A 8 19.17 -2.84 -8.58
CA SER A 8 20.30 -3.79 -8.61
C SER A 8 21.63 -3.19 -8.14
N GLU A 9 21.74 -1.87 -7.99
CA GLU A 9 22.96 -1.24 -7.48
C GLU A 9 23.03 -1.33 -5.96
N PHE A 10 24.18 -1.79 -5.45
CA PHE A 10 24.37 -2.06 -4.02
C PHE A 10 24.19 -0.84 -3.11
N ASP A 11 24.54 0.37 -3.57
CA ASP A 11 24.40 1.60 -2.78
C ASP A 11 22.93 2.03 -2.66
N ASP A 12 22.16 1.82 -3.72
CA ASP A 12 20.73 2.15 -3.80
C ASP A 12 19.90 1.27 -2.87
N GLU A 13 20.21 -0.04 -2.81
CA GLU A 13 19.56 -0.96 -1.86
C GLU A 13 19.81 -0.53 -0.40
N LYS A 14 21.04 -0.06 -0.10
CA LYS A 14 21.40 0.40 1.24
C LYS A 14 20.62 1.65 1.64
N LYS A 15 20.51 2.63 0.74
CA LYS A 15 19.74 3.87 0.97
C LYS A 15 18.25 3.56 1.14
N LEU A 16 17.69 2.70 0.30
CA LEU A 16 16.32 2.23 0.43
C LEU A 16 16.07 1.57 1.80
N LYS A 17 16.96 0.67 2.22
CA LYS A 17 16.89 0.04 3.54
C LYS A 17 16.97 1.06 4.68
N GLN A 18 17.82 2.08 4.56
CA GLN A 18 17.93 3.14 5.57
C GLN A 18 16.62 3.91 5.74
N VAL A 19 15.99 4.34 4.63
CA VAL A 19 14.72 5.08 4.68
C VAL A 19 13.62 4.21 5.29
N LEU A 20 13.47 2.97 4.83
CA LEU A 20 12.44 2.05 5.33
C LEU A 20 12.60 1.74 6.83
N LEU A 21 13.84 1.51 7.28
CA LEU A 21 14.12 1.27 8.69
C LEU A 21 13.91 2.52 9.55
N ALA A 22 14.27 3.70 9.04
CA ALA A 22 14.05 4.96 9.74
C ALA A 22 12.55 5.24 9.90
N TYR A 23 11.76 5.03 8.85
CA TYR A 23 10.31 5.14 8.91
C TYR A 23 9.69 4.16 9.92
N ALA A 24 10.05 2.86 9.84
CA ALA A 24 9.49 1.85 10.75
C ALA A 24 9.85 2.09 12.23
N ARG A 25 10.97 2.78 12.49
CA ARG A 25 11.35 3.23 13.84
C ARG A 25 10.57 4.47 14.29
N PHE A 26 10.25 5.36 13.36
CA PHE A 26 9.49 6.58 13.60
C PHE A 26 8.04 6.25 13.95
N ASN A 27 7.33 5.50 13.10
CA ASN A 27 5.97 5.04 13.39
C ASN A 27 5.97 3.52 13.67
N LYS A 28 6.04 3.16 14.95
CA LYS A 28 6.04 1.75 15.39
C LYS A 28 4.66 1.08 15.31
N ALA A 29 3.58 1.86 15.27
CA ALA A 29 2.23 1.30 15.18
C ALA A 29 1.97 0.71 13.79
N VAL A 30 2.43 1.41 12.74
CA VAL A 30 2.40 0.91 11.36
C VAL A 30 3.60 0.02 11.05
N GLY A 31 4.81 0.44 11.45
CA GLY A 31 6.05 -0.26 11.14
C GLY A 31 6.32 -0.32 9.64
N TYR A 32 6.83 -1.48 9.15
CA TYR A 32 7.03 -1.71 7.73
C TYR A 32 5.81 -2.46 7.14
N CYS A 33 5.08 -1.80 6.25
CA CYS A 33 4.01 -2.42 5.47
C CYS A 33 4.54 -2.91 4.11
N GLN A 34 4.02 -4.05 3.64
CA GLN A 34 4.37 -4.59 2.33
C GLN A 34 3.98 -3.59 1.23
N GLY A 35 4.93 -3.28 0.34
CA GLY A 35 4.76 -2.27 -0.72
C GLY A 35 5.44 -0.95 -0.42
N PHE A 36 5.80 -0.66 0.84
CA PHE A 36 6.56 0.54 1.19
C PHE A 36 7.91 0.62 0.49
N ASN A 37 8.51 -0.52 0.17
CA ASN A 37 9.74 -0.58 -0.63
C ASN A 37 9.59 0.11 -1.99
N VAL A 38 8.45 -0.04 -2.67
CA VAL A 38 8.19 0.60 -3.97
C VAL A 38 8.00 2.10 -3.79
N ILE A 39 7.19 2.51 -2.80
CA ILE A 39 6.95 3.93 -2.50
C ILE A 39 8.27 4.64 -2.15
N ALA A 40 9.05 4.07 -1.24
CA ALA A 40 10.32 4.65 -0.80
C ALA A 40 11.36 4.70 -1.94
N ALA A 41 11.40 3.68 -2.82
CA ALA A 41 12.28 3.69 -3.99
C ALA A 41 11.90 4.82 -4.97
N LEU A 42 10.61 4.98 -5.27
CA LEU A 42 10.14 6.08 -6.13
C LEU A 42 10.46 7.45 -5.55
N ILE A 43 10.23 7.63 -4.25
CA ILE A 43 10.59 8.88 -3.56
C ILE A 43 12.10 9.12 -3.66
N LEU A 44 12.92 8.12 -3.35
CA LEU A 44 14.38 8.22 -3.44
C LEU A 44 14.84 8.64 -4.84
N GLN A 45 14.26 8.06 -5.89
CA GLN A 45 14.58 8.43 -7.26
C GLN A 45 14.26 9.91 -7.54
N VAL A 46 13.09 10.38 -7.07
CA VAL A 46 12.65 11.77 -7.26
C VAL A 46 13.52 12.77 -6.51
N VAL A 47 14.01 12.42 -5.30
CA VAL A 47 14.87 13.31 -4.49
C VAL A 47 16.36 13.11 -4.73
N GLU A 48 16.75 12.46 -5.83
CA GLU A 48 18.15 12.20 -6.20
C GLU A 48 18.90 11.43 -5.10
N TYR A 49 18.27 10.39 -4.57
CA TYR A 49 18.81 9.45 -3.58
C TYR A 49 19.23 10.08 -2.24
N ARG A 50 18.70 11.26 -1.91
CA ARG A 50 18.87 11.90 -0.59
C ARG A 50 17.94 11.28 0.45
N THR A 51 18.50 10.51 1.38
CA THR A 51 17.72 9.68 2.32
C THR A 51 16.95 10.50 3.36
N ASP A 52 17.46 11.67 3.76
CA ASP A 52 16.81 12.57 4.71
C ASP A 52 15.55 13.20 4.12
N GLU A 53 15.63 13.68 2.87
CA GLU A 53 14.48 14.21 2.13
C GLU A 53 13.46 13.11 1.84
N ALA A 54 13.93 11.93 1.42
CA ALA A 54 13.05 10.80 1.15
C ALA A 54 12.27 10.35 2.40
N LEU A 55 12.93 10.33 3.57
CA LEU A 55 12.28 10.00 4.83
C LEU A 55 11.20 11.03 5.20
N LYS A 56 11.50 12.34 5.07
CA LYS A 56 10.52 13.40 5.36
C LYS A 56 9.28 13.28 4.48
N ILE A 57 9.47 13.03 3.18
CA ILE A 57 8.36 12.83 2.24
C ILE A 57 7.59 11.56 2.58
N MET A 58 8.28 10.46 2.90
CA MET A 58 7.62 9.20 3.29
C MET A 58 6.75 9.37 4.53
N ILE A 59 7.27 10.06 5.57
CA ILE A 59 6.50 10.39 6.77
C ILE A 59 5.28 11.25 6.42
N PHE A 60 5.47 12.34 5.67
CA PHE A 60 4.38 13.23 5.29
C PHE A 60 3.29 12.50 4.48
N LEU A 61 3.69 11.67 3.51
CA LEU A 61 2.77 10.91 2.69
C LEU A 61 1.91 9.96 3.53
N ILE A 62 2.53 9.16 4.41
CA ILE A 62 1.78 8.14 5.16
C ILE A 62 0.98 8.75 6.33
N GLU A 63 1.53 9.73 7.04
CA GLU A 63 0.89 10.27 8.25
C GLU A 63 -0.09 11.41 7.98
N HIS A 64 0.03 12.11 6.85
CA HIS A 64 -0.73 13.34 6.61
C HIS A 64 -1.52 13.36 5.30
N VAL A 65 -1.11 12.60 4.28
CA VAL A 65 -1.85 12.51 3.02
C VAL A 65 -2.81 11.31 3.05
N MET A 66 -2.34 10.18 3.55
CA MET A 66 -3.12 8.95 3.59
C MET A 66 -4.08 8.97 4.79
N PRO A 67 -5.30 8.42 4.65
CA PRO A 67 -6.24 8.39 5.77
C PRO A 67 -5.69 7.55 6.93
N GLU A 68 -6.10 7.91 8.15
CA GLU A 68 -5.80 7.11 9.34
C GLU A 68 -6.36 5.68 9.17
N GLY A 69 -5.58 4.68 9.58
CA GLY A 69 -5.97 3.27 9.44
C GLY A 69 -5.79 2.68 8.04
N TYR A 70 -5.13 3.39 7.11
CA TYR A 70 -4.90 2.85 5.76
C TYR A 70 -3.84 1.75 5.71
N PHE A 71 -2.77 1.87 6.52
CA PHE A 71 -1.64 0.93 6.52
C PHE A 71 -1.42 0.22 7.87
N ASP A 72 -2.27 0.47 8.86
CA ASP A 72 -2.17 -0.23 10.14
C ASP A 72 -2.79 -1.64 10.07
N GLN A 73 -2.87 -2.31 11.22
CA GLN A 73 -3.44 -3.67 11.29
C GLN A 73 -4.95 -3.71 11.05
N SER A 74 -5.66 -2.59 11.22
CA SER A 74 -7.10 -2.52 10.99
C SER A 74 -7.42 -2.53 9.50
N LEU A 75 -6.56 -1.92 8.68
CA LEU A 75 -6.79 -1.66 7.24
C LEU A 75 -8.19 -1.05 6.99
N GLY A 76 -8.69 -0.27 7.96
CA GLY A 76 -10.04 0.26 7.97
C GLY A 76 -10.29 1.20 6.80
N ALA A 77 -9.41 2.19 6.62
CA ALA A 77 -9.54 3.13 5.50
C ALA A 77 -9.31 2.46 4.14
N LEU A 78 -8.38 1.51 4.04
CA LEU A 78 -8.19 0.74 2.82
C LEU A 78 -9.47 -0.03 2.44
N SER A 79 -10.17 -0.60 3.43
CA SER A 79 -11.42 -1.32 3.21
C SER A 79 -12.52 -0.40 2.67
N VAL A 80 -12.57 0.85 3.13
CA VAL A 80 -13.50 1.86 2.58
C VAL A 80 -13.19 2.12 1.10
N ASP A 81 -11.92 2.34 0.75
CA ASP A 81 -11.51 2.55 -0.65
C ASP A 81 -11.84 1.34 -1.54
N MET A 82 -11.72 0.11 -1.03
CA MET A 82 -12.13 -1.10 -1.76
C MET A 82 -13.64 -1.14 -2.04
N ILE A 83 -14.47 -0.65 -1.11
CA ILE A 83 -15.92 -0.54 -1.30
C ILE A 83 -16.23 0.52 -2.37
N VAL A 84 -15.62 1.70 -2.26
CA VAL A 84 -15.79 2.79 -3.25
C VAL A 84 -15.36 2.32 -4.64
N MET A 85 -14.25 1.59 -4.74
CA MET A 85 -13.78 1.01 -6.00
C MET A 85 -14.80 0.04 -6.60
N LYS A 86 -15.48 -0.80 -5.78
CA LYS A 86 -16.58 -1.65 -6.28
C LYS A 86 -17.67 -0.82 -6.92
N ASP A 87 -18.13 0.19 -6.20
CA ASP A 87 -19.27 1.00 -6.63
C ASP A 87 -18.95 1.71 -7.94
N LEU A 88 -17.72 2.23 -8.08
CA LEU A 88 -17.22 2.80 -9.33
C LEU A 88 -17.16 1.76 -10.45
N MET A 89 -16.70 0.54 -10.17
CA MET A 89 -16.68 -0.54 -11.18
C MET A 89 -18.08 -0.97 -11.60
N LEU A 90 -19.04 -1.05 -10.68
CA LEU A 90 -20.44 -1.35 -11.00
C LEU A 90 -21.05 -0.27 -11.91
N GLN A 91 -20.72 0.99 -11.66
CA GLN A 91 -21.23 2.12 -12.46
C GLN A 91 -20.56 2.23 -13.83
N ARG A 92 -19.25 1.97 -13.91
CA ARG A 92 -18.43 2.29 -15.09
C ARG A 92 -18.04 1.08 -15.92
N LEU A 93 -17.91 -0.09 -15.31
CA LEU A 93 -17.38 -1.33 -15.89
C LEU A 93 -18.20 -2.57 -15.46
N PRO A 94 -19.53 -2.59 -15.64
CA PRO A 94 -20.41 -3.61 -15.10
C PRO A 94 -20.10 -5.03 -15.62
N THR A 95 -19.68 -5.15 -16.88
CA THR A 95 -19.31 -6.45 -17.47
C THR A 95 -18.03 -7.01 -16.87
N THR A 96 -17.04 -6.15 -16.60
CA THR A 96 -15.77 -6.53 -15.97
C THR A 96 -15.99 -7.02 -14.54
N ILE A 97 -16.74 -6.28 -13.74
CA ILE A 97 -16.98 -6.67 -12.34
C ILE A 97 -17.79 -7.97 -12.25
N GLN A 98 -18.80 -8.17 -13.10
CA GLN A 98 -19.53 -9.45 -13.18
C GLN A 98 -18.63 -10.62 -13.58
N HIS A 99 -17.71 -10.39 -14.54
CA HIS A 99 -16.76 -11.43 -14.93
C HIS A 99 -15.81 -11.78 -13.79
N LEU A 100 -15.29 -10.79 -13.07
CA LEU A 100 -14.44 -11.01 -11.90
C LEU A 100 -15.18 -11.79 -10.80
N GLU A 101 -16.43 -11.44 -10.50
CA GLU A 101 -17.27 -12.17 -9.53
C GLU A 101 -17.54 -13.62 -9.95
N SER A 102 -17.72 -13.88 -11.25
CA SER A 102 -17.88 -15.23 -11.81
C SER A 102 -16.60 -16.07 -11.67
N LEU A 103 -15.43 -15.50 -12.00
CA LEU A 103 -14.13 -16.15 -11.83
C LEU A 103 -13.86 -16.49 -10.35
N GLN A 104 -14.17 -15.55 -9.46
CA GLN A 104 -14.02 -15.75 -8.01
C GLN A 104 -14.90 -16.90 -7.51
N SER A 105 -16.16 -16.95 -7.94
CA SER A 105 -17.10 -18.03 -7.59
C SER A 105 -16.62 -19.40 -8.08
N SER A 106 -16.01 -19.44 -9.28
CA SER A 106 -15.55 -20.67 -9.92
C SER A 106 -14.26 -21.24 -9.31
N SER A 107 -13.45 -20.40 -8.67
CA SER A 107 -12.16 -20.79 -8.07
C SER A 107 -12.27 -21.35 -6.65
N GLY A 108 -13.49 -21.55 -6.13
CA GLY A 108 -13.73 -22.12 -4.79
C GLY A 108 -13.33 -21.18 -3.64
N GLY A 109 -12.99 -19.93 -3.93
CA GLY A 109 -12.63 -18.92 -2.94
C GLY A 109 -13.83 -18.46 -2.13
N ARG A 110 -14.11 -19.14 -1.01
CA ARG A 110 -14.98 -18.62 0.05
C ARG A 110 -14.14 -17.83 1.06
N LEU A 111 -14.02 -16.51 0.86
CA LEU A 111 -14.33 -15.46 1.85
C LEU A 111 -13.99 -14.06 1.31
N LEU A 112 -14.91 -13.10 1.55
CA LEU A 112 -14.70 -11.66 1.74
C LEU A 112 -14.18 -10.81 0.55
N TRP A 113 -15.00 -10.62 -0.49
CA TRP A 113 -15.22 -9.21 -0.91
C TRP A 113 -15.73 -8.50 0.35
N PRO A 114 -15.28 -7.31 0.78
CA PRO A 114 -15.67 -6.75 2.07
C PRO A 114 -17.20 -6.54 2.13
N THR A 115 -17.91 -7.58 2.53
CA THR A 115 -19.31 -7.55 2.92
C THR A 115 -19.28 -7.07 4.35
N LEU A 116 -19.35 -5.74 4.55
CA LEU A 116 -19.89 -5.06 5.74
C LEU A 116 -19.73 -5.76 7.11
N SER A 117 -18.59 -6.42 7.37
CA SER A 117 -18.32 -7.17 8.61
C SER A 117 -17.20 -6.52 9.42
N VAL A 118 -16.73 -5.34 9.02
CA VAL A 118 -15.77 -4.52 9.78
C VAL A 118 -16.50 -3.36 10.50
N ALA A 119 -17.82 -3.48 10.69
CA ALA A 119 -18.66 -2.51 11.38
C ALA A 119 -19.52 -3.14 12.49
N GLN A 120 -18.98 -4.13 13.19
CA GLN A 120 -19.48 -4.57 14.51
C GLN A 120 -18.31 -4.71 15.49
#